data_AF-A0A429EGK5-F1
#
_entry.id   AF-A0A429EGK5-F1
#
_cell.length_a   1.000
_cell.length_b   1.000
_cell.length_c   1.000
_cell.angle_alpha   90.00
_cell.angle_beta   90.00
_cell.angle_gamma   90.00
#
_symmetry.space_group_name_H-M   'P 1'
#
loop_
_entity.id
_entity.type
_entity.pdbx_description
1 polymer ?
#
loop_
_entity_poly.entity_id
_entity_poly.type
_entity_poly.pdbx_seq_one_letter_code
_entity_poly.pdbx_strand_id
1 'polypeptide(L)'
;MHKRRAADLAQHRVEELRDSYGPPTQHRWTPRQSHTYETAVRAWRDLDRDARTAMSEYVKEGGRSRHKIEANVRKAVQDGTQGS
;
A
#
# COMPACT_ATOMS: atom_id res chain seq x y z
N MET A 1 1.98 8.60 -0.39
CA MET A 1 3.11 7.78 0.10
C MET A 1 3.03 7.40 1.59
N HIS A 2 2.36 8.16 2.47
CA HIS A 2 2.34 7.89 3.92
C HIS A 2 1.80 6.50 4.31
N LYS A 3 0.77 5.99 3.63
CA LYS A 3 0.17 4.66 3.93
C LYS A 3 1.14 3.50 3.71
N ARG A 4 1.93 3.53 2.62
CA ARG A 4 2.92 2.48 2.34
C ARG A 4 4.04 2.49 3.40
N ARG A 5 4.56 3.68 3.71
CA ARG A 5 5.57 3.84 4.76
C ARG A 5 5.08 3.35 6.13
N ALA A 6 3.81 3.58 6.47
CA ALA A 6 3.23 3.07 7.70
C ALA A 6 3.16 1.54 7.72
N ALA A 7 2.79 0.91 6.60
CA ALA A 7 2.82 -0.54 6.46
C ALA A 7 4.25 -1.10 6.60
N ASP A 8 5.24 -0.45 5.96
CA ASP A 8 6.65 -0.89 6.04
C ASP A 8 7.19 -0.79 7.49
N LEU A 9 6.85 0.28 8.23
CA LEU A 9 7.23 0.43 9.65
C LEU A 9 6.56 -0.64 10.54
N ALA A 10 5.28 -0.93 10.29
CA ALA A 10 4.56 -1.97 11.03
C ALA A 10 5.14 -3.37 10.73
N GLN A 11 5.55 -3.63 9.49
CA GLN A 11 6.24 -4.86 9.11
C GLN A 11 7.56 -5.01 9.89
N HIS A 12 8.39 -3.96 9.89
CA HIS A 12 9.66 -3.96 10.63
C HIS A 12 9.43 -4.29 12.10
N ARG A 13 8.36 -3.75 12.71
CA ARG A 13 8.04 -4.03 14.11
C ARG A 13 7.66 -5.50 14.35
N VAL A 14 6.96 -6.14 13.42
CA VAL A 14 6.64 -7.58 13.50
C VAL A 14 7.92 -8.41 13.42
N GLU A 15 8.85 -8.04 12.54
CA GLU A 15 10.14 -8.71 12.39
C GLU A 15 11.00 -8.57 13.65
N GLU A 16 11.11 -7.37 14.22
CA GLU A 16 11.80 -7.13 15.50
C GLU A 16 11.21 -7.97 16.65
N LEU A 17 9.87 -8.08 16.72
CA LEU A 17 9.22 -8.89 17.75
C LEU A 17 9.54 -10.37 17.56
N ARG A 18 9.54 -10.86 16.32
CA ARG A 18 9.90 -12.25 16.02
C ARG A 18 11.34 -12.55 16.40
N ASP A 19 12.26 -11.64 16.06
CA ASP A 19 13.68 -11.80 16.35
C ASP A 19 13.95 -11.71 17.86
N SER A 20 13.27 -10.82 18.57
CA SER A 20 13.38 -10.67 20.02
C SER A 20 12.78 -11.84 20.81
N TYR A 21 11.68 -12.43 20.34
CA TYR A 21 11.06 -13.59 21.02
C TYR A 21 11.74 -14.91 20.68
N GLY A 22 12.64 -14.91 19.69
CA GLY A 22 13.34 -16.08 19.21
C GLY A 22 12.47 -16.92 18.26
N PRO A 23 13.10 -17.81 17.48
CA PRO A 23 12.39 -18.64 16.53
C PRO A 23 11.34 -19.51 17.25
N PRO A 24 10.07 -19.49 16.82
CA PRO A 24 8.98 -20.20 17.50
C PRO A 24 9.19 -21.73 17.53
N THR A 25 10.11 -22.26 16.70
CA THR A 25 10.53 -23.66 16.69
C THR A 25 11.49 -24.02 17.82
N GLN A 26 12.16 -23.04 18.45
CA GLN A 26 13.12 -23.25 19.54
C GLN A 26 12.63 -22.71 20.89
N HIS A 27 11.70 -21.76 20.89
CA HIS A 27 11.11 -21.21 22.11
C HIS A 27 9.58 -21.13 21.99
N ARG A 28 8.88 -21.79 22.92
CA ARG A 28 7.43 -21.59 23.07
C ARG A 28 7.19 -20.20 23.64
N TRP A 29 6.67 -19.30 22.81
CA TRP A 29 6.33 -17.95 23.26
C TRP A 29 5.31 -17.98 24.39
N THR A 30 5.47 -17.06 25.34
CA THR A 30 4.47 -16.86 26.39
C THR A 30 3.16 -16.33 25.80
N PRO A 31 2.00 -16.54 26.45
CA PRO A 31 0.71 -16.01 25.98
C PRO A 31 0.75 -14.50 25.70
N ARG A 32 1.48 -13.74 26.52
CA ARG A 32 1.66 -12.29 26.32
C ARG A 32 2.43 -11.97 25.05
N GLN A 33 3.54 -12.67 24.79
CA GLN A 33 4.35 -12.50 23.58
C GLN A 33 3.56 -12.87 22.34
N SER A 34 2.84 -14.00 22.35
CA SER A 34 1.98 -14.40 21.25
C SER A 34 0.90 -13.35 20.97
N HIS A 35 0.22 -12.86 22.01
CA HIS A 35 -0.81 -11.81 21.85
C HIS A 35 -0.23 -10.50 21.30
N THR A 36 0.94 -10.06 21.78
CA THR A 36 1.62 -8.87 21.28
C THR A 36 2.03 -9.02 19.82
N TYR A 37 2.60 -10.17 19.44
CA TYR A 37 2.98 -10.46 18.07
C TYR A 37 1.76 -10.50 17.14
N GLU A 38 0.70 -11.22 17.52
CA GLU A 38 -0.54 -11.31 16.73
C GLU A 38 -1.20 -9.94 16.54
N THR A 39 -1.18 -9.09 17.57
CA THR A 39 -1.68 -7.72 17.48
C THR A 39 -0.87 -6.90 16.46
N ALA A 40 0.46 -6.99 16.51
CA ALA A 40 1.32 -6.30 15.57
C ALA A 40 1.11 -6.80 14.13
N VAL A 41 0.96 -8.12 13.93
CA VAL A 41 0.68 -8.71 12.62
C VAL A 41 -0.67 -8.24 12.06
N ARG A 42 -1.71 -8.15 12.90
CA ARG A 42 -3.01 -7.62 12.48
C ARG A 42 -2.90 -6.17 12.04
N ALA A 43 -2.27 -5.32 12.86
CA ALA A 43 -2.09 -3.91 12.53
C ALA A 43 -1.30 -3.70 11.22
N TRP A 44 -0.25 -4.50 11.00
CA TRP A 44 0.49 -4.49 9.73
C TRP A 44 -0.38 -4.86 8.54
N ARG A 45 -1.17 -5.93 8.63
CA ARG A 45 -2.06 -6.37 7.55
C ARG A 45 -3.11 -5.33 7.19
N ASP A 46 -3.67 -4.65 8.19
CA ASP A 46 -4.65 -3.59 7.96
C ASP A 46 -4.01 -2.41 7.21
N LEU A 47 -2.81 -1.99 7.62
CA LEU A 47 -2.06 -0.93 6.93
C LEU A 47 -1.64 -1.31 5.51
N ASP A 48 -1.23 -2.57 5.27
CA ASP A 48 -0.88 -3.04 3.94
C ASP A 48 -2.11 -3.08 3.02
N ARG A 49 -3.27 -3.49 3.54
CA ARG A 49 -4.54 -3.45 2.79
C ARG A 49 -4.92 -2.01 2.41
N ASP A 50 -4.78 -1.08 3.33
CA ASP A 50 -5.05 0.35 3.09
C ASP A 50 -4.08 0.95 2.07
N ALA A 51 -2.81 0.57 2.13
CA ALA A 51 -1.80 1.00 1.16
C ALA A 51 -2.12 0.46 -0.24
N ARG A 52 -2.48 -0.83 -0.36
CA ARG A 52 -2.90 -1.45 -1.64
C ARG A 52 -4.15 -0.81 -2.21
N THR A 53 -5.12 -0.49 -1.37
CA THR A 53 -6.37 0.16 -1.78
C THR A 53 -6.07 1.56 -2.33
N ALA A 54 -5.30 2.36 -1.60
CA ALA A 54 -4.90 3.69 -2.04
C ALA A 54 -4.06 3.67 -3.34
N MET A 55 -3.20 2.67 -3.53
CA MET A 55 -2.47 2.49 -4.79
C MET A 55 -3.40 2.11 -5.95
N SER A 56 -4.39 1.23 -5.71
CA SER A 56 -5.38 0.86 -6.73
C SER A 56 -6.24 2.06 -7.15
N GLU A 57 -6.66 2.89 -6.19
CA GLU A 57 -7.38 4.14 -6.45
C GLU A 57 -6.52 5.13 -7.25
N TYR A 58 -5.26 5.32 -6.84
CA TYR A 58 -4.34 6.19 -7.56
C TYR A 58 -4.10 5.73 -9.01
N VAL A 59 -3.92 4.44 -9.25
CA VAL A 59 -3.76 3.89 -10.60
C VAL A 59 -5.03 4.08 -11.43
N LYS A 60 -6.20 3.86 -10.85
CA LYS A 60 -7.48 4.09 -11.54
C LYS A 60 -7.67 5.57 -11.89
N GLU A 61 -7.41 6.47 -10.95
CA GLU A 61 -7.58 7.92 -11.17
C GLU A 61 -6.54 8.48 -12.15
N GLY A 62 -5.29 8.03 -12.06
CA GLY A 62 -4.23 8.37 -13.01
C GLY A 62 -4.53 7.85 -14.42
N GLY A 63 -5.01 6.60 -14.55
CA GLY A 63 -5.43 6.02 -15.82
C GLY A 63 -6.64 6.72 -16.45
N ARG A 64 -7.58 7.19 -15.63
CA ARG A 64 -8.75 7.98 -16.07
C ARG A 64 -8.37 9.40 -16.45
N SER A 65 -7.45 10.02 -15.70
CA SER A 65 -6.93 11.35 -15.98
C SER A 65 -6.12 11.37 -17.28
N ARG A 66 -5.27 10.37 -17.51
CA ARG A 66 -4.51 10.23 -18.76
C ARG A 66 -5.43 10.07 -19.98
N HIS A 67 -6.44 9.21 -19.91
CA HIS A 67 -7.43 9.08 -21.00
C HIS A 67 -8.18 10.39 -21.28
N LYS A 68 -8.55 11.14 -20.24
CA LYS A 68 -9.25 12.43 -20.40
C LYS A 68 -8.32 13.48 -21.05
N ILE A 69 -7.04 13.51 -20.66
CA ILE A 69 -6.04 14.40 -21.26
C ILE A 69 -5.81 14.01 -22.73
N GLU A 70 -5.63 12.73 -23.04
CA GLU A 70 -5.45 12.26 -24.42
C GLU A 70 -6.68 12.56 -25.30
N ALA A 71 -7.90 12.41 -24.77
CA ALA A 71 -9.12 12.77 -25.48
C ALA A 71 -9.23 14.28 -25.74
N ASN A 72 -8.84 15.11 -24.77
CA ASN A 72 -8.81 16.56 -24.93
C ASN A 72 -7.76 17.01 -25.97
N VAL A 73 -6.57 16.41 -25.95
CA VAL A 73 -5.52 16.67 -26.94
C VAL A 73 -5.98 16.27 -28.34
N ARG A 74 -6.63 15.12 -28.49
CA ARG A 74 -7.17 14.67 -29.78
C ARG A 74 -8.23 15.62 -30.32
N LYS A 75 -9.14 16.11 -29.46
CA LYS A 75 -10.10 17.15 -29.84
C LYS A 75 -9.41 18.44 -30.28
N ALA A 76 -8.45 18.93 -29.51
CA ALA A 76 -7.72 20.16 -29.85
C ALA A 76 -6.97 20.05 -31.20
N VAL A 77 -6.41 18.87 -31.51
CA VAL A 77 -5.75 18.62 -32.80
C VAL A 77 -6.76 18.52 -33.95
N GLN A 78 -7.94 17.95 -33.71
CA GLN A 78 -9.02 17.88 -34.71
C GLN A 78 -9.61 19.27 -35.00
N ASP A 79 -9.86 20.08 -33.98
CA ASP A 79 -10.37 21.44 -34.11
C ASP A 79 -9.33 22.38 -34.77
N GLY A 80 -8.03 22.17 -34.49
CA GLY A 80 -6.94 22.93 -35.12
C GLY A 80 -6.63 22.55 -36.57
N THR A 81 -7.10 21.39 -37.05
CA THR A 81 -6.89 20.93 -38.44
C THR A 81 -7.96 21.46 -39.41
N GLN A 82 -9.07 22.00 -38.92
CA GLN A 82 -10.17 22.50 -39.76
C GLN A 82 -10.09 24.01 -40.09
N GLY A 83 -8.93 24.63 -39.84
CA GLY A 83 -8.67 26.06 -40.07
C GLY A 83 -7.29 26.34 -40.65
N SER A 84 -6.96 25.76 -41.80
CA SER A 84 -5.84 26.18 -42.66
C SER A 84 -6.24 26.07 -44.12
#